data_AF-A0A9E0L4B8-F1
#
_entry.id   AF-A0A9E0L4B8-F1
#
_cell.length_a   1.000
_cell.length_b   1.000
_cell.length_c   1.000
_cell.angle_alpha   90.00
_cell.angle_beta   90.00
_cell.angle_gamma   90.00
#
_symmetry.space_group_name_H-M   'P 1'
#
loop_
_entity.id
_entity.type
_entity.pdbx_description
1 polymer ?
#
loop_
_entity_poly.entity_id
_entity_poly.type
_entity_poly.pdbx_seq_one_letter_code
_entity_poly.pdbx_strand_id
1 'polypeptide(L)'
;LQHEMAGEAAAALGRMDNKMIKALDALRAWDAGEDQNQPRDALVKAAAKAVWMFFVQRESLGLRDQRPVIAHHQIPREVLLRLGAS
;
A
#
# COMPACT_ATOMS: atom_id res chain seq x y z
N LEU A 1 8.31 -20.66 -19.36
CA LEU A 1 7.10 -20.88 -18.53
C LEU A 1 7.32 -20.52 -17.05
N GLN A 2 7.93 -21.34 -16.19
CA GLN A 2 8.04 -21.03 -14.74
C GLN A 2 8.89 -19.78 -14.43
N HIS A 3 10.00 -19.55 -15.14
CA HIS A 3 10.83 -18.36 -14.94
C HIS A 3 10.18 -17.06 -15.41
N GLU A 4 9.41 -17.08 -16.50
CA GLU A 4 8.69 -15.91 -17.00
C GLU A 4 7.56 -15.51 -16.04
N MET A 5 6.80 -16.49 -15.52
CA MET A 5 5.76 -16.25 -14.52
C MET A 5 6.32 -15.67 -13.21
N ALA A 6 7.49 -16.15 -12.77
CA ALA A 6 8.16 -15.61 -11.59
C ALA A 6 8.64 -14.16 -11.81
N GLY A 7 9.16 -13.84 -12.99
CA GLY A 7 9.55 -12.47 -13.37
C GLY A 7 8.36 -11.52 -13.44
N GLU A 8 7.25 -11.95 -14.04
CA GLU A 8 6.02 -11.16 -14.12
C GLU A 8 5.40 -10.91 -12.73
N ALA A 9 5.40 -11.92 -11.86
CA ALA A 9 4.93 -11.79 -10.48
C ALA A 9 5.78 -10.80 -9.66
N ALA A 10 7.10 -10.86 -9.79
CA ALA A 10 8.01 -9.91 -9.15
C ALA A 10 7.79 -8.47 -9.65
N ALA A 11 7.63 -8.30 -10.97
CA ALA A 11 7.33 -6.99 -11.55
C ALA A 11 5.96 -6.45 -11.12
N ALA A 12 4.94 -7.32 -11.03
CA ALA A 12 3.62 -6.95 -10.53
C ALA A 12 3.66 -6.49 -9.06
N LEU A 13 4.39 -7.23 -8.23
CA LEU A 13 4.58 -6.87 -6.83
C LEU A 13 5.28 -5.51 -6.68
N GLY A 14 6.36 -5.27 -7.43
CA GLY A 14 7.07 -3.98 -7.40
C GLY A 14 6.19 -2.80 -7.87
N ARG A 15 5.29 -3.00 -8.84
CA ARG A 15 4.32 -1.96 -9.23
C ARG A 15 3.31 -1.66 -8.11
N MET A 16 2.88 -2.67 -7.37
CA MET A 16 1.94 -2.48 -6.26
C MET A 16 2.60 -1.80 -5.06
N ASP A 17 3.85 -2.16 -4.74
CA ASP A 17 4.64 -1.50 -3.71
C ASP A 17 4.81 0.00 -4.01
N ASN A 18 5.24 0.33 -5.23
CA ASN A 18 5.35 1.72 -5.68
C ASN A 18 4.03 2.51 -5.59
N LYS A 19 2.88 1.87 -5.87
CA LYS A 19 1.57 2.52 -5.74
C LYS A 19 1.20 2.77 -4.28
N MET A 20 1.49 1.81 -3.40
CA MET A 20 1.29 1.94 -1.96
C MET A 20 2.13 3.10 -1.40
N ILE A 21 3.43 3.12 -1.71
CA ILE A 21 4.35 4.19 -1.26
C ILE A 21 3.83 5.56 -1.69
N LYS A 22 3.50 5.75 -2.98
CA LYS A 22 2.97 7.02 -3.48
C LYS A 22 1.69 7.47 -2.77
N ALA A 23 0.79 6.54 -2.47
CA ALA A 23 -0.46 6.88 -1.78
C ALA A 23 -0.23 7.25 -0.31
N LEU A 24 0.70 6.58 0.37
CA LEU A 24 1.11 6.93 1.74
C LEU A 24 1.83 8.29 1.77
N ASP A 25 2.69 8.56 0.81
CA ASP A 25 3.43 9.82 0.73
C ASP A 25 2.50 11.00 0.40
N ALA A 26 1.49 10.81 -0.44
CA ALA A 26 0.46 11.83 -0.66
C ALA A 26 -0.32 12.17 0.62
N LEU A 27 -0.66 11.16 1.43
CA LEU A 27 -1.29 11.39 2.74
C LEU A 27 -0.33 12.14 3.69
N ARG A 28 0.95 11.76 3.73
CA ARG A 28 1.97 12.43 4.55
C ARG A 28 2.19 13.88 4.13
N ALA A 29 2.28 14.15 2.83
CA ALA A 29 2.41 15.51 2.29
C ALA A 29 1.20 16.38 2.67
N TRP A 30 0.00 15.81 2.64
CA TRP A 30 -1.21 16.51 3.11
C TRP A 30 -1.13 16.82 4.61
N ASP A 31 -0.75 15.83 5.42
CA ASP A 31 -0.60 15.99 6.88
C ASP A 31 0.48 17.01 7.27
N ALA A 32 1.52 17.15 6.44
CA ALA A 32 2.57 18.16 6.58
C ALA A 32 2.15 19.55 6.08
N GLY A 33 0.98 19.67 5.42
CA GLY A 33 0.51 20.92 4.81
C GLY A 33 1.21 21.29 3.49
N GLU A 34 1.95 20.35 2.89
CA GLU A 34 2.71 20.56 1.65
C GLU A 34 1.82 20.48 0.40
N ASP A 35 0.82 19.59 0.41
CA ASP A 35 -0.14 19.43 -0.69
C ASP A 35 -1.56 19.21 -0.15
N GLN A 36 -2.39 20.24 -0.24
CA GLN A 36 -3.78 20.23 0.23
C GLN A 36 -4.81 20.19 -0.92
N ASN A 37 -4.39 19.79 -2.13
CA ASN A 37 -5.25 19.80 -3.33
C ASN A 37 -6.38 18.75 -3.30
N GLN A 38 -6.31 17.77 -2.39
CA GLN A 38 -7.32 16.72 -2.24
C GLN A 38 -7.84 16.68 -0.80
N PRO A 39 -9.11 16.29 -0.58
CA PRO A 39 -9.60 16.03 0.77
C PRO A 39 -8.83 14.89 1.43
N ARG A 40 -8.43 15.08 2.69
CA ARG A 40 -7.68 14.08 3.47
C ARG A 40 -8.34 12.70 3.47
N ASP A 41 -9.67 12.61 3.62
CA ASP A 41 -10.39 11.33 3.63
C ASP A 41 -10.22 10.56 2.31
N ALA A 42 -10.15 11.27 1.17
CA ALA A 42 -9.89 10.65 -0.12
C ALA A 42 -8.47 10.04 -0.17
N LEU A 43 -7.48 10.72 0.40
CA LEU A 43 -6.09 10.23 0.50
C LEU A 43 -5.99 9.01 1.42
N VAL A 44 -6.64 9.04 2.59
CA VAL A 44 -6.70 7.89 3.51
C VAL A 44 -7.35 6.69 2.82
N LYS A 45 -8.46 6.89 2.09
CA LYS A 45 -9.13 5.83 1.32
C LYS A 45 -8.24 5.28 0.21
N ALA A 46 -7.51 6.15 -0.50
CA ALA A 46 -6.59 5.74 -1.56
C ALA A 46 -5.41 4.92 -0.99
N ALA A 47 -4.82 5.37 0.12
CA ALA A 47 -3.77 4.66 0.83
C ALA A 47 -4.25 3.29 1.32
N ALA A 48 -5.43 3.21 1.94
CA ALA A 48 -6.01 1.96 2.41
C ALA A 48 -6.21 0.96 1.26
N LYS A 49 -6.76 1.41 0.13
CA LYS A 49 -6.93 0.57 -1.06
C LYS A 49 -5.59 0.04 -1.60
N ALA A 50 -4.56 0.89 -1.66
CA ALA A 50 -3.25 0.50 -2.17
C ALA A 50 -2.54 -0.50 -1.22
N VAL A 51 -2.60 -0.26 0.09
CA VAL A 51 -2.08 -1.19 1.11
C VAL A 51 -2.79 -2.54 1.03
N TRP A 52 -4.12 -2.55 0.93
CA TRP A 52 -4.90 -3.79 0.79
C TRP A 52 -4.48 -4.61 -0.44
N MET A 53 -4.39 -3.96 -1.60
CA MET A 53 -3.96 -4.61 -2.84
C MET A 53 -2.56 -5.21 -2.73
N PHE A 54 -1.63 -4.50 -2.09
CA PHE A 54 -0.28 -4.99 -1.86
C PHE A 54 -0.25 -6.20 -0.92
N PHE A 55 -1.03 -6.17 0.16
CA PHE A 55 -1.16 -7.31 1.08
C PHE A 55 -1.72 -8.55 0.39
N VAL A 56 -2.80 -8.41 -0.37
CA VAL A 56 -3.40 -9.52 -1.14
C VAL A 56 -2.38 -10.12 -2.12
N GLN A 57 -1.62 -9.29 -2.82
CA GLN A 57 -0.59 -9.77 -3.75
C GLN A 57 0.56 -10.49 -3.04
N ARG A 58 0.93 -10.05 -1.83
CA ARG A 58 1.94 -10.76 -1.05
C ARG A 58 1.43 -12.11 -0.56
N GLU A 59 0.19 -12.16 -0.10
CA GLU A 59 -0.43 -13.40 0.37
C GLU A 59 -0.56 -14.44 -0.74
N SER A 60 -0.88 -14.02 -1.97
CA SER A 60 -0.93 -14.92 -3.13
C SER A 60 0.44 -15.51 -3.50
N LEU A 61 1.53 -14.85 -3.10
CA LEU A 61 2.91 -15.33 -3.23
C LEU A 61 3.40 -16.08 -1.98
N GLY A 62 2.53 -16.36 -1.01
CA GLY A 62 2.86 -17.05 0.24
C GLY A 62 3.49 -16.17 1.33
N LEU A 63 3.63 -14.86 1.08
CA LEU A 63 4.21 -13.89 2.01
C LEU A 63 3.12 -13.34 2.95
N ARG A 64 2.72 -14.13 3.96
CA ARG A 64 1.54 -13.80 4.79
C ARG A 64 1.81 -12.86 5.96
N ASP A 65 3.04 -12.76 6.46
CA ASP A 65 3.33 -11.85 7.57
C ASP A 65 3.35 -10.39 7.07
N GLN A 66 2.38 -9.60 7.53
CA GLN A 66 2.23 -8.19 7.16
C GLN A 66 2.98 -7.25 8.12
N ARG A 67 3.38 -7.71 9.31
CA ARG A 67 4.00 -6.86 10.36
C ARG A 67 5.30 -6.19 9.89
N PRO A 68 6.23 -6.89 9.18
CA PRO A 68 7.44 -6.25 8.68
C PRO A 68 7.14 -5.14 7.67
N VAL A 69 6.11 -5.31 6.84
CA VAL A 69 5.69 -4.32 5.83
C VAL A 69 5.10 -3.09 6.51
N ILE A 70 4.21 -3.29 7.48
CA ILE A 70 3.60 -2.21 8.26
C ILE A 70 4.68 -1.34 8.93
N ALA A 71 5.67 -1.98 9.55
CA ALA A 71 6.78 -1.28 10.18
C ALA A 71 7.67 -0.56 9.16
N HIS A 72 8.03 -1.23 8.07
CA HIS A 72 8.95 -0.70 7.06
C HIS A 72 8.40 0.56 6.35
N HIS A 73 7.13 0.54 5.94
CA HIS A 73 6.51 1.68 5.25
C HIS A 73 5.83 2.67 6.19
N GLN A 74 5.91 2.41 7.51
CA GLN A 74 5.27 3.20 8.56
C GLN A 74 3.80 3.48 8.22
N ILE A 75 3.03 2.42 7.95
CA ILE A 75 1.63 2.54 7.53
C ILE A 75 0.82 3.19 8.66
N PRO A 76 0.17 4.35 8.44
CA PRO A 76 -0.59 5.04 9.48
C PRO A 76 -1.71 4.16 10.05
N ARG A 77 -1.96 4.27 11.35
CA ARG A 77 -2.97 3.45 12.05
C ARG A 77 -4.36 3.60 11.43
N GLU A 78 -4.74 4.80 11.02
CA GLU A 78 -6.04 5.06 10.37
C GLU A 78 -6.20 4.35 9.03
N VAL A 79 -5.09 4.19 8.28
CA VAL A 79 -5.08 3.44 7.03
C VAL A 79 -5.33 1.97 7.33
N LEU A 80 -4.66 1.41 8.36
CA LEU A 80 -4.87 0.02 8.81
C LEU A 80 -6.29 -0.22 9.31
N LEU A 81 -6.85 0.70 10.10
CA LEU A 81 -8.22 0.61 10.60
C LEU A 81 -9.25 0.52 9.47
N ARG A 82 -9.03 1.25 8.37
CA ARG A 82 -9.91 1.25 7.21
C ARG A 82 -9.92 -0.10 6.47
N LEU A 83 -8.89 -0.92 6.62
CA LEU A 83 -8.80 -2.27 6.02
C LEU A 83 -9.75 -3.27 6.69
N GLY A 84 -10.03 -3.09 8.00
CA GLY A 84 -10.90 -3.96 8.78
C GLY A 84 -12.32 -3.43 9.01
N ALA A 85 -12.62 -2.22 8.51
CA ALA A 85 -13.90 -1.54 8.67
C ALA A 85 -14.71 -1.44 7.35
N SER A 86 -14.39 -2.30 6.37
CA SER A 86 -15.13 -2.37 5.09
C SER A 86 -16.25 -3.41 5.14
#